data_AF-A0A559TLK9-F1
#
_entry.id   AF-A0A559TLK9-F1
#
_cell.length_a   1.000
_cell.length_b   1.000
_cell.length_c   1.000
_cell.angle_alpha   90.00
_cell.angle_beta   90.00
_cell.angle_gamma   90.00
#
_symmetry.space_group_name_H-M   'P 1'
#
loop_
_entity.id
_entity.type
_entity.pdbx_description
1 polymer ?
#
loop_
_entity_poly.entity_id
_entity_poly.type
_entity_poly.pdbx_seq_one_letter_code
_entity_poly.pdbx_strand_id
1 'polypeptide(L)'
;MSTGSDQREPEHDLSTWPIERLQAFTADAHEWSQLESVRVVAQQHAYDSNQSCDAGRRWAELSLLVNRRMRGTGGEESARELQQDFMLRTWVIDHLGTADENSDWSPEALGADTLAALAFSPSEAAALAGNWRELPLEQIHELRRHKNLTAHLERLIGYLQPGPTRDRLLPWIETRQLLP
;
A
#
# COMPACT_ATOMS: atom_id res chain seq x y z
N MET A 1 -14.20 15.00 -51.72
CA MET A 1 -13.23 14.10 -51.06
C MET A 1 -12.92 14.64 -49.67
N SER A 2 -12.61 13.74 -48.73
CA SER A 2 -12.26 13.96 -47.32
C SER A 2 -13.41 14.07 -46.33
N THR A 3 -14.10 12.96 -46.14
CA THR A 3 -14.52 12.47 -44.81
C THR A 3 -13.33 11.72 -44.21
N GLY A 4 -12.81 12.19 -43.09
CA GLY A 4 -11.79 11.51 -42.30
C GLY A 4 -11.98 11.89 -40.85
N SER A 5 -13.08 11.41 -40.28
CA SER A 5 -13.40 11.47 -38.86
C SER A 5 -12.26 10.85 -38.07
N ASP A 6 -11.59 11.69 -37.29
CA ASP A 6 -10.63 11.35 -36.25
C ASP A 6 -11.37 10.59 -35.14
N GLN A 7 -11.62 9.29 -35.36
CA GLN A 7 -12.08 8.37 -34.33
C GLN A 7 -10.90 8.10 -33.41
N ARG A 8 -10.74 8.90 -32.35
CA ARG A 8 -10.13 8.39 -31.12
C ARG A 8 -11.04 7.25 -30.65
N GLU A 9 -10.55 6.01 -30.76
CA GLU A 9 -11.16 4.86 -30.11
C GLU A 9 -11.46 5.23 -28.65
N PRO A 10 -12.63 4.86 -28.09
CA PRO A 10 -12.86 5.08 -26.67
C PRO A 10 -11.81 4.29 -25.92
N GLU A 11 -10.92 4.97 -25.19
CA GLU A 11 -10.09 4.38 -24.16
C GLU A 11 -11.01 3.52 -23.29
N HIS A 12 -10.95 2.20 -23.47
CA HIS A 12 -11.93 1.29 -22.88
C HIS A 12 -11.80 1.38 -21.35
N ASP A 13 -12.91 1.64 -20.67
CA ASP A 13 -12.98 1.69 -19.21
C ASP A 13 -12.39 0.41 -18.59
N LEU A 14 -11.20 0.56 -18.00
CA LEU A 14 -10.43 -0.53 -17.40
C LEU A 14 -11.20 -1.24 -16.28
N SER A 15 -12.15 -0.56 -15.63
CA SER A 15 -12.94 -1.15 -14.53
C SER A 15 -13.82 -2.31 -14.99
N THR A 16 -14.14 -2.37 -16.29
CA THR A 16 -14.94 -3.44 -16.89
C THR A 16 -14.12 -4.63 -17.37
N TRP A 17 -12.78 -4.54 -17.32
CA TRP A 17 -11.92 -5.59 -17.85
C TRP A 17 -11.80 -6.76 -16.86
N PRO A 18 -11.77 -8.00 -17.35
CA PRO A 18 -11.47 -9.15 -16.51
C PRO A 18 -10.02 -9.08 -16.01
N ILE A 19 -9.77 -9.68 -14.85
CA ILE A 19 -8.47 -9.59 -14.16
C ILE A 19 -7.32 -10.10 -15.03
N GLU A 20 -7.54 -11.14 -15.84
CA GLU A 20 -6.54 -11.74 -16.72
C GLU A 20 -6.10 -10.75 -17.81
N ARG A 21 -7.03 -9.92 -18.30
CA ARG A 21 -6.73 -8.89 -19.30
C ARG A 21 -5.93 -7.74 -18.69
N LEU A 22 -6.26 -7.34 -17.46
CA LEU A 22 -5.50 -6.31 -16.74
C LEU A 22 -4.10 -6.80 -16.35
N GLN A 23 -3.94 -8.08 -16.02
CA GLN A 23 -2.64 -8.71 -15.80
C GLN A 23 -1.77 -8.68 -17.06
N ALA A 24 -2.34 -9.09 -18.21
CA ALA A 24 -1.63 -9.03 -19.49
C ALA A 24 -1.23 -7.58 -19.85
N PHE A 25 -2.16 -6.63 -19.70
CA PHE A 25 -1.88 -5.21 -19.94
C PHE A 25 -0.78 -4.67 -19.01
N THR A 26 -0.77 -5.07 -17.74
CA THR A 26 0.28 -4.68 -16.78
C THR A 26 1.65 -5.17 -17.20
N ALA A 27 1.75 -6.35 -17.83
CA ALA A 27 3.02 -6.89 -18.31
C ALA A 27 3.69 -5.93 -19.31
N ASP A 28 2.89 -5.37 -20.22
CA ASP A 28 3.32 -4.49 -21.31
C ASP A 28 3.34 -3.00 -20.94
N ALA A 29 2.71 -2.60 -19.82
CA ALA A 29 2.63 -1.20 -19.40
C ALA A 29 3.99 -0.68 -18.90
N HIS A 30 4.46 0.43 -19.50
CA HIS A 30 5.71 1.09 -19.11
C HIS A 30 5.48 2.47 -18.48
N GLU A 31 4.29 3.04 -18.66
CA GLU A 31 3.96 4.35 -18.10
C GLU A 31 3.39 4.23 -16.69
N TRP A 32 3.87 5.08 -15.78
CA TRP A 32 3.41 5.13 -14.39
C TRP A 32 1.89 5.38 -14.30
N SER A 33 1.33 6.22 -15.18
CA SER A 33 -0.11 6.53 -15.23
C SER A 33 -0.96 5.31 -15.56
N GLN A 34 -0.51 4.47 -16.48
CA GLN A 34 -1.17 3.22 -16.84
C GLN A 34 -1.14 2.24 -15.68
N LEU A 35 0.02 2.09 -15.03
CA LEU A 35 0.16 1.26 -13.84
C LEU A 35 -0.72 1.76 -12.69
N GLU A 36 -0.72 3.06 -12.37
CA GLU A 36 -1.59 3.60 -11.31
C GLU A 36 -3.06 3.35 -11.61
N SER A 37 -3.49 3.45 -12.88
CA SER A 37 -4.88 3.18 -13.28
C SER A 37 -5.27 1.72 -13.04
N VAL A 38 -4.41 0.76 -13.40
CA VAL A 38 -4.65 -0.65 -13.10
C VAL A 38 -4.67 -0.90 -11.59
N ARG A 39 -3.74 -0.31 -10.84
CA ARG A 39 -3.67 -0.43 -9.38
C ARG A 39 -4.97 0.02 -8.72
N VAL A 40 -5.49 1.18 -9.12
CA VAL A 40 -6.74 1.74 -8.59
C VAL A 40 -7.93 0.83 -8.89
N VAL A 41 -8.06 0.37 -10.14
CA VAL A 41 -9.14 -0.53 -10.56
C VAL A 41 -9.07 -1.85 -9.78
N ALA A 42 -7.89 -2.45 -9.68
CA ALA A 42 -7.69 -3.69 -8.94
C ALA A 42 -8.02 -3.52 -7.45
N GLN A 43 -7.62 -2.40 -6.83
CA GLN A 43 -7.98 -2.10 -5.44
C GLN A 43 -9.48 -1.92 -5.25
N GLN A 44 -10.18 -1.26 -6.17
CA GLN A 44 -11.63 -1.08 -6.11
C GLN A 44 -12.36 -2.42 -6.16
N HIS A 45 -11.96 -3.31 -7.07
CA HIS A 45 -12.49 -4.66 -7.14
C HIS A 45 -12.17 -5.49 -5.89
N ALA A 46 -10.97 -5.35 -5.33
CA ALA A 46 -10.61 -6.01 -4.08
C ALA A 46 -11.54 -5.61 -2.92
N TYR A 47 -11.98 -4.35 -2.90
CA TYR A 47 -12.89 -3.81 -1.88
C TYR A 47 -14.37 -4.09 -2.14
N ASP A 48 -14.74 -4.67 -3.29
CA ASP A 48 -16.13 -4.98 -3.59
C ASP A 48 -16.61 -6.19 -2.78
N SER A 49 -17.46 -5.91 -1.80
CA SER A 49 -18.08 -6.92 -0.91
C SER A 49 -18.99 -7.92 -1.62
N ASN A 50 -19.35 -7.68 -2.89
CA ASN A 50 -20.14 -8.63 -3.68
C ASN A 50 -19.29 -9.76 -4.27
N GLN A 51 -17.96 -9.65 -4.21
CA GLN A 51 -17.05 -10.68 -4.71
C GLN A 51 -16.81 -11.77 -3.66
N SER A 52 -16.43 -12.97 -4.11
CA SER A 52 -15.93 -13.99 -3.21
C SER A 52 -14.59 -13.57 -2.60
N CYS A 53 -14.26 -14.09 -1.41
CA CYS A 53 -12.97 -13.80 -0.78
C CYS A 53 -11.78 -14.13 -1.69
N ASP A 54 -11.85 -15.23 -2.45
CA ASP A 54 -10.79 -15.62 -3.38
C ASP A 54 -10.65 -14.63 -4.54
N ALA A 55 -11.77 -14.16 -5.10
CA ALA A 55 -11.74 -13.14 -6.15
C ALA A 55 -11.18 -11.81 -5.61
N GLY A 56 -11.64 -11.37 -4.44
CA GLY A 56 -11.13 -10.17 -3.77
C GLY A 56 -9.63 -10.24 -3.50
N ARG A 57 -9.12 -11.39 -3.05
CA ARG A 57 -7.68 -11.62 -2.87
C ARG A 57 -6.91 -11.52 -4.19
N ARG A 58 -7.36 -12.17 -5.27
CA ARG A 58 -6.69 -12.07 -6.58
C ARG A 58 -6.58 -10.64 -7.07
N TRP A 59 -7.63 -9.83 -6.89
CA TRP A 59 -7.61 -8.41 -7.21
C TRP A 59 -6.62 -7.64 -6.33
N ALA A 60 -6.56 -7.94 -5.03
CA ALA A 60 -5.55 -7.36 -4.14
C ALA A 60 -4.12 -7.74 -4.56
N GLU A 61 -3.88 -8.98 -4.97
CA GLU A 61 -2.58 -9.45 -5.49
C GLU A 61 -2.16 -8.63 -6.74
N LEU A 62 -3.09 -8.40 -7.66
CA LEU A 62 -2.82 -7.56 -8.83
C LEU A 62 -2.48 -6.13 -8.42
N SER A 63 -3.25 -5.52 -7.50
CA SER A 63 -2.96 -4.19 -6.99
C SER A 63 -1.56 -4.11 -6.36
N LEU A 64 -1.19 -5.07 -5.50
CA LEU A 64 0.14 -5.12 -4.88
C LEU A 64 1.26 -5.32 -5.92
N LEU A 65 1.05 -6.20 -6.90
CA LEU A 65 2.00 -6.46 -7.99
C LEU A 65 2.30 -5.17 -8.76
N VAL A 66 1.25 -4.46 -9.17
CA VAL A 66 1.36 -3.21 -9.93
C VAL A 66 2.07 -2.15 -9.07
N ASN A 67 1.70 -2.02 -7.81
CA ASN A 67 2.30 -1.07 -6.89
C ASN A 67 3.80 -1.32 -6.68
N ARG A 68 4.22 -2.59 -6.55
CA ARG A 68 5.64 -2.99 -6.49
C ARG A 68 6.39 -2.62 -7.77
N ARG A 69 5.78 -2.81 -8.95
CA ARG A 69 6.36 -2.42 -10.24
C ARG A 69 6.58 -0.92 -10.31
N MET A 70 5.60 -0.12 -9.88
CA MET A 70 5.71 1.34 -9.84
C MET A 70 6.88 1.82 -8.97
N ARG A 71 7.09 1.20 -7.80
CA ARG A 71 8.27 1.49 -6.95
C ARG A 71 9.60 1.19 -7.63
N GLY A 72 9.67 0.16 -8.47
CA GLY A 72 10.88 -0.19 -9.21
C GLY A 72 11.23 0.78 -10.34
N THR A 73 10.25 1.57 -10.80
CA THR A 73 10.39 2.50 -11.93
C THR A 73 10.71 3.94 -11.54
N GLY A 74 10.58 4.32 -10.27
CA GLY A 74 10.82 5.69 -9.76
C GLY A 74 11.90 5.73 -8.68
N GLY A 75 12.76 6.77 -8.69
CA GLY A 75 13.73 7.03 -7.63
C GLY A 75 13.09 7.66 -6.37
N GLU A 76 13.67 7.37 -5.20
CA GLU A 76 13.46 7.88 -3.82
C GLU A 76 12.01 8.02 -3.24
N GLU A 77 10.97 8.25 -4.03
CA GLU A 77 9.57 8.35 -3.57
C GLU A 77 8.87 6.98 -3.52
N SER A 78 9.33 6.09 -2.63
CA SER A 78 8.72 4.76 -2.39
C SER A 78 7.69 4.72 -1.26
N ALA A 79 7.54 5.82 -0.52
CA ALA A 79 6.76 5.86 0.72
C ALA A 79 5.25 5.77 0.50
N ARG A 80 4.73 6.39 -0.58
CA ARG A 80 3.30 6.38 -0.91
C ARG A 80 2.85 4.96 -1.25
N GLU A 81 3.63 4.28 -2.08
CA GLU A 81 3.38 2.93 -2.53
C GLU A 81 3.48 1.95 -1.34
N LEU A 82 4.50 2.08 -0.48
CA LEU A 82 4.59 1.26 0.74
C LEU A 82 3.39 1.46 1.67
N GLN A 83 2.96 2.71 1.88
CA GLN A 83 1.76 3.00 2.65
C GLN A 83 0.52 2.33 2.03
N GLN A 84 0.36 2.41 0.70
CA GLN A 84 -0.75 1.77 -0.02
C GLN A 84 -0.72 0.25 0.14
N ASP A 85 0.45 -0.37 0.01
CA ASP A 85 0.64 -1.82 0.24
C ASP A 85 0.21 -2.20 1.67
N PHE A 86 0.68 -1.48 2.68
CA PHE A 86 0.37 -1.80 4.07
C PHE A 86 -1.11 -1.62 4.40
N MET A 87 -1.75 -0.56 3.89
CA MET A 87 -3.18 -0.33 4.06
C MET A 87 -4.02 -1.41 3.37
N LEU A 88 -3.66 -1.80 2.14
CA LEU A 88 -4.37 -2.85 1.40
C LEU A 88 -4.20 -4.22 2.07
N ARG A 89 -2.98 -4.61 2.46
CA ARG A 89 -2.73 -5.88 3.16
C ARG A 89 -3.48 -5.95 4.50
N THR A 90 -3.49 -4.85 5.26
CA THR A 90 -4.28 -4.76 6.50
C THR A 90 -5.76 -4.96 6.23
N TRP A 91 -6.30 -4.31 5.19
CA TRP A 91 -7.71 -4.48 4.82
C TRP A 91 -8.03 -5.93 4.42
N VAL A 92 -7.18 -6.58 3.63
CA VAL A 92 -7.36 -7.98 3.22
C VAL A 92 -7.33 -8.91 4.43
N ILE A 93 -6.38 -8.74 5.35
CA ILE A 93 -6.32 -9.51 6.60
C ILE A 93 -7.62 -9.34 7.40
N ASP A 94 -8.10 -8.10 7.51
CA ASP A 94 -9.27 -7.73 8.32
C ASP A 94 -10.60 -8.21 7.72
N HIS A 95 -10.76 -8.19 6.40
CA HIS A 95 -12.04 -8.45 5.73
C HIS A 95 -12.11 -9.81 5.04
N LEU A 96 -10.98 -10.30 4.51
CA LEU A 96 -10.91 -11.55 3.74
C LEU A 96 -10.17 -12.66 4.51
N GLY A 97 -9.57 -12.34 5.67
CA GLY A 97 -8.86 -13.24 6.56
C GLY A 97 -7.37 -13.37 6.25
N THR A 98 -6.65 -14.05 7.13
CA THR A 98 -5.25 -14.45 6.91
C THR A 98 -5.18 -15.58 5.90
N ALA A 99 -4.01 -15.80 5.29
CA ALA A 99 -3.73 -17.03 4.54
C ALA A 99 -2.25 -17.38 4.73
N ASP A 100 -2.01 -18.50 5.41
CA ASP A 100 -0.67 -18.87 5.89
C ASP A 100 0.32 -19.17 4.74
N GLU A 101 -0.18 -19.54 3.57
CA GLU A 101 0.62 -19.87 2.40
C GLU A 101 1.12 -18.62 1.64
N ASN A 102 0.49 -17.45 1.84
CA ASN A 102 0.86 -16.21 1.16
C ASN A 102 1.31 -15.17 2.20
N SER A 103 2.60 -14.84 2.18
CA SER A 103 3.21 -13.84 3.08
C SER A 103 2.57 -12.46 2.97
N ASP A 104 1.94 -12.12 1.85
CA ASP A 104 1.23 -10.84 1.70
C ASP A 104 0.04 -10.75 2.67
N TRP A 105 -0.54 -11.89 3.05
CA TRP A 105 -1.70 -12.01 3.94
C TRP A 105 -1.33 -12.46 5.36
N SER A 106 -0.04 -12.49 5.68
CA SER A 106 0.46 -12.77 7.03
C SER A 106 0.58 -11.47 7.84
N PRO A 107 -0.11 -11.36 9.00
CA PRO A 107 0.04 -10.23 9.90
C PRO A 107 1.49 -10.04 10.36
N GLU A 108 2.20 -11.14 10.66
CA GLU A 108 3.60 -11.11 11.10
C GLU A 108 4.52 -10.57 10.01
N ALA A 109 4.34 -11.02 8.76
CA ALA A 109 5.12 -10.52 7.64
C ALA A 109 4.88 -9.01 7.42
N LEU A 110 3.62 -8.57 7.47
CA LEU A 110 3.28 -7.15 7.34
C LEU A 110 3.88 -6.31 8.48
N GLY A 111 3.86 -6.84 9.71
CA GLY A 111 4.48 -6.20 10.85
C GLY A 111 6.00 -6.06 10.69
N ALA A 112 6.67 -7.11 10.23
CA ALA A 112 8.10 -7.08 9.94
C ALA A 112 8.45 -6.09 8.82
N ASP A 113 7.68 -6.08 7.73
CA ASP A 113 7.87 -5.15 6.62
C ASP A 113 7.68 -3.69 7.07
N THR A 114 6.70 -3.46 7.95
CA THR A 114 6.47 -2.12 8.54
C THR A 114 7.66 -1.67 9.36
N LEU A 115 8.19 -2.53 10.25
CA LEU A 115 9.38 -2.21 11.04
C LEU A 115 10.60 -1.95 10.16
N ALA A 116 10.76 -2.70 9.06
CA ALA A 116 11.88 -2.52 8.13
C ALA A 116 11.80 -1.20 7.34
N ALA A 117 10.60 -0.62 7.19
CA ALA A 117 10.39 0.63 6.48
C ALA A 117 10.59 1.89 7.35
N LEU A 118 10.79 1.75 8.66
CA LEU A 118 10.96 2.86 9.60
C LEU A 118 12.45 3.10 9.88
N ALA A 119 12.89 4.33 9.66
CA ALA A 119 14.30 4.71 9.82
C ALA A 119 14.69 5.01 11.28
N PHE A 120 13.72 5.40 12.10
CA PHE A 120 13.92 5.72 13.51
C PHE A 120 13.37 4.62 14.42
N SER A 121 13.79 4.62 15.67
CA SER A 121 13.04 3.99 16.76
C SER A 121 11.86 4.87 17.20
N PRO A 122 10.86 4.30 17.90
CA PRO A 122 9.76 5.08 18.47
C PRO A 122 10.24 6.25 19.35
N SER A 123 11.24 6.02 20.21
CA SER A 123 11.78 7.03 21.12
C SER A 123 12.49 8.17 20.39
N GLU A 124 13.25 7.86 19.33
CA GLU A 124 13.92 8.89 18.52
C GLU A 124 12.89 9.73 17.76
N ALA A 125 11.90 9.09 17.13
CA ALA A 125 10.84 9.78 16.43
C ALA A 125 10.02 10.68 17.37
N ALA A 126 9.70 10.22 18.58
CA ALA A 126 9.01 11.01 19.60
C ALA A 126 9.84 12.22 20.06
N ALA A 127 11.14 12.04 20.29
CA ALA A 127 12.04 13.12 20.69
C ALA A 127 12.14 14.22 19.60
N LEU A 128 12.27 13.81 18.34
CA LEU A 128 12.26 14.73 17.19
C LEU A 128 10.91 15.43 17.04
N ALA A 129 9.81 14.71 17.22
CA ALA A 129 8.46 15.26 17.10
C ALA A 129 8.17 16.39 18.10
N GLY A 130 8.77 16.36 19.29
CA GLY A 130 8.57 17.39 20.32
C GLY A 130 8.83 18.82 19.85
N ASN A 131 9.82 19.02 18.97
CA ASN A 131 10.20 20.32 18.42
C ASN A 131 10.24 20.30 16.87
N TRP A 132 9.34 19.54 16.23
CA TRP A 132 9.43 19.27 14.79
C TRP A 132 9.47 20.51 13.90
N ARG A 133 8.90 21.65 14.35
CA ARG A 133 8.87 22.92 13.60
C ARG A 133 10.26 23.55 13.44
N GLU A 134 11.22 23.17 14.28
CA GLU A 134 12.59 23.69 14.27
C GLU A 134 13.55 22.75 13.53
N LEU A 135 13.08 21.57 13.09
CA LEU A 135 13.90 20.59 12.40
C LEU A 135 14.14 20.97 10.93
N PRO A 136 15.24 20.46 10.32
CA PRO A 136 15.42 20.47 8.88
C PRO A 136 14.24 19.82 8.15
N LEU A 137 13.94 20.30 6.94
CA LEU A 137 12.79 19.85 6.15
C LEU A 137 12.80 18.33 5.91
N GLU A 138 13.98 17.75 5.71
CA GLU A 138 14.18 16.33 5.48
C GLU A 138 13.72 15.50 6.67
N GLN A 139 14.01 15.95 7.90
CA GLN A 139 13.55 15.27 9.11
C GLN A 139 12.04 15.42 9.31
N ILE A 140 11.46 16.58 8.98
CA ILE A 140 10.01 16.77 9.00
C ILE A 140 9.33 15.81 8.02
N HIS A 141 9.86 15.68 6.80
CA HIS A 141 9.37 14.74 5.81
C HIS A 141 9.47 13.30 6.29
N GLU A 142 10.59 12.92 6.90
CA GLU A 142 10.77 11.58 7.44
C GLU A 142 9.79 11.29 8.58
N LEU A 143 9.52 12.24 9.48
CA LEU A 143 8.49 12.06 10.53
C LEU A 143 7.08 11.90 9.94
N ARG A 144 6.72 12.69 8.92
CA ARG A 144 5.43 12.53 8.21
C ARG A 144 5.33 11.18 7.51
N ARG A 145 6.44 10.71 6.92
CA ARG A 145 6.54 9.38 6.33
C ARG A 145 6.28 8.30 7.38
N HIS A 146 6.91 8.37 8.54
CA HIS A 146 6.66 7.42 9.64
C HIS A 146 5.19 7.42 10.07
N LYS A 147 4.55 8.60 10.19
CA LYS A 147 3.12 8.73 10.54
C LYS A 147 2.20 8.04 9.54
N ASN A 148 2.55 8.13 8.26
CA ASN A 148 1.80 7.50 7.16
C ASN A 148 2.01 5.98 7.15
N LEU A 149 3.26 5.52 7.23
CA LEU A 149 3.60 4.09 7.23
C LEU A 149 2.99 3.34 8.43
N THR A 150 2.84 4.01 9.57
CA THR A 150 2.26 3.44 10.79
C THR A 150 0.74 3.60 10.91
N ALA A 151 0.06 4.17 9.91
CA ALA A 151 -1.38 4.45 9.98
C ALA A 151 -2.27 3.21 10.13
N HIS A 152 -1.78 2.04 9.74
CA HIS A 152 -2.52 0.79 9.76
C HIS A 152 -2.37 0.00 11.09
N LEU A 153 -1.46 0.43 11.98
CA LEU A 153 -1.03 -0.38 13.13
C LEU A 153 -2.15 -0.69 14.12
N GLU A 154 -3.05 0.26 14.39
CA GLU A 154 -4.16 0.05 15.34
C GLU A 154 -5.01 -1.17 14.95
N ARG A 155 -5.21 -1.39 13.64
CA ARG A 155 -5.92 -2.58 13.13
C ARG A 155 -5.03 -3.81 13.15
N LEU A 156 -3.79 -3.70 12.66
CA LEU A 156 -2.86 -4.83 12.55
C LEU A 156 -2.55 -5.49 13.90
N ILE A 157 -2.40 -4.71 14.98
CA ILE A 157 -2.08 -5.23 16.32
C ILE A 157 -3.11 -6.28 16.78
N GLY A 158 -4.39 -6.15 16.38
CA GLY A 158 -5.43 -7.12 16.72
C GLY A 158 -5.22 -8.51 16.12
N TYR A 159 -4.41 -8.61 15.05
CA TYR A 159 -4.12 -9.85 14.33
C TYR A 159 -2.75 -10.46 14.69
N LEU A 160 -1.89 -9.72 15.40
CA LEU A 160 -0.58 -10.21 15.81
C LEU A 160 -0.66 -11.04 17.09
N GLN A 161 0.00 -12.19 17.08
CA GLN A 161 0.19 -12.97 18.31
C GLN A 161 1.15 -12.23 19.26
N PRO A 162 1.08 -12.48 20.58
CA PRO A 162 2.09 -12.00 21.51
C PRO A 162 3.50 -12.44 21.05
N GLY A 163 4.42 -11.49 20.94
CA GLY A 163 5.77 -11.76 20.45
C GLY A 163 6.53 -10.52 19.99
N PRO A 164 7.79 -10.68 19.54
CA PRO A 164 8.70 -9.58 19.27
C PRO A 164 8.19 -8.55 18.25
N THR A 165 7.51 -8.99 17.19
CA THR A 165 6.94 -8.08 16.17
C THR A 165 5.90 -7.16 16.80
N ARG A 166 4.94 -7.75 17.54
CA ARG A 166 3.89 -7.02 18.25
C ARG A 166 4.47 -6.06 19.28
N ASP A 167 5.42 -6.53 20.10
CA ASP A 167 6.04 -5.73 21.16
C ASP A 167 6.79 -4.52 20.60
N ARG A 168 7.42 -4.66 19.42
CA ARG A 168 8.12 -3.56 18.75
C ARG A 168 7.17 -2.59 18.05
N LEU A 169 5.99 -3.03 17.62
CA LEU A 169 5.00 -2.18 16.95
C LEU A 169 4.09 -1.43 17.91
N LEU A 170 3.84 -1.95 19.12
CA LEU A 170 2.97 -1.31 20.10
C LEU A 170 3.39 0.15 20.42
N PRO A 171 4.66 0.47 20.70
CA PRO A 171 5.08 1.85 20.99
C PRO A 171 4.88 2.81 19.81
N TRP A 172 4.82 2.31 18.57
CA TRP A 172 4.56 3.13 17.40
C TRP A 172 3.15 3.69 17.36
N ILE A 173 2.15 3.01 17.95
CA ILE A 173 0.77 3.52 18.01
C ILE A 173 0.72 4.83 18.80
N GLU A 174 1.36 4.87 19.96
CA GLU A 174 1.44 6.08 20.79
C GLU A 174 2.31 7.15 20.12
N THR A 175 3.49 6.76 19.64
CA THR A 175 4.44 7.66 18.98
C THR A 175 3.81 8.37 17.78
N ARG A 176 3.00 7.64 16.99
CA ARG A 176 2.32 8.19 15.80
C ARG A 176 1.47 9.41 16.11
N GLN A 177 0.83 9.46 17.28
CA GLN A 177 -0.02 10.58 17.69
C GLN A 177 0.78 11.88 17.91
N LEU A 178 2.08 11.76 18.16
CA LEU A 178 2.99 12.89 18.36
C LEU A 178 3.56 13.42 17.04
N LEU A 179 3.59 12.58 16.00
CA LEU A 179 4.20 12.92 14.72
C LEU A 179 3.41 14.03 13.99
N PRO A 180 4.09 14.95 13.26
CA PRO A 180 3.46 16.01 12.48
C PRO A 180 2.52 15.48 11.39
#